data_AF-A0A7W1CQV5-F1
#
_entry.id   AF-A0A7W1CQV5-F1
#
_cell.length_a   1.000
_cell.length_b   1.000
_cell.length_c   1.000
_cell.angle_alpha   90.00
_cell.angle_beta   90.00
_cell.angle_gamma   90.00
#
_symmetry.space_group_name_H-M   'P 1'
#
loop_
_entity.id
_entity.type
_entity.pdbx_description
1 polymer ?
#
loop_
_entity_poly.entity_id
_entity_poly.type
_entity_poly.pdbx_seq_one_letter_code
_entity_poly.pdbx_strand_id
1 'polypeptide(L)'
;MTFFTVVIRGLLRRPVRTGLTLAGISIGIAAVVALVGMSRGFQKGWEVGLTARGTDLVISSKGGSLTPKPFNASLRDRIAEIPGIAATCALLVEITSVEDSDLMILSAREWGGFSWSNLKLISGRMPQNGEEQAVVLGTTAAEILKKKVGDPIQIETAELKVVGIVKGGALVEDGSVILSLGLLQKLLASPNQINAIDVRVTPGTTEAQMRDLIQKIQTQVPEVRAVTVADHLSNSEGFRMVRAMSWGTSLLAVLVGVLGVMNTMLMTVFERTHEICVLLAVGWTRGRIIRMVLYESALLGFF
;
A
#
# COMPACT_ATOMS: atom_id res chain seq x y z
N MET A 1 -9.37 16.09 49.33
CA MET A 1 -8.26 16.10 48.34
C MET A 1 -8.41 14.84 47.51
N THR A 2 -8.98 14.95 46.31
CA THR A 2 -9.23 13.80 45.43
C THR A 2 -7.91 13.24 44.88
N PHE A 3 -7.81 11.92 44.78
CA PHE A 3 -6.63 11.19 44.29
C PHE A 3 -6.07 11.77 42.97
N PHE A 4 -6.98 12.19 42.08
CA PHE A 4 -6.68 12.84 40.80
C PHE A 4 -5.84 14.14 40.93
N THR A 5 -6.08 14.94 41.97
CA THR A 5 -5.43 16.24 42.15
C THR A 5 -3.98 16.11 42.60
N VAL A 6 -3.63 15.02 43.29
CA VAL A 6 -2.26 14.71 43.73
C VAL A 6 -1.43 14.23 42.53
N VAL A 7 -2.00 13.39 41.68
CA VAL A 7 -1.35 12.87 40.47
C VAL A 7 -1.01 13.99 39.48
N ILE A 8 -1.98 14.87 39.19
CA ILE A 8 -1.78 16.01 38.27
C ILE A 8 -0.71 16.99 38.81
N ARG A 9 -0.70 17.26 40.13
CA ARG A 9 0.35 18.10 40.73
C ARG A 9 1.73 17.44 40.73
N GLY A 10 1.80 16.11 40.85
CA GLY A 10 3.05 15.36 40.75
C GLY A 10 3.67 15.46 39.36
N LEU A 11 2.83 15.36 38.33
CA LEU A 11 3.17 15.58 36.93
C LEU A 11 3.70 17.01 36.66
N LEU A 12 3.01 18.03 37.16
CA LEU A 12 3.37 19.43 36.97
C LEU A 12 4.65 19.88 37.72
N ARG A 13 5.17 19.08 38.66
CA ARG A 13 6.40 19.40 39.40
C ARG A 13 7.67 19.25 38.56
N ARG A 14 7.66 18.47 37.48
CA ARG A 14 8.82 18.25 36.59
C ARG A 14 8.45 18.39 35.11
N PRO A 15 8.07 19.61 34.67
CA PRO A 15 7.47 19.84 33.36
C PRO A 15 8.38 19.44 32.19
N VAL A 16 9.70 19.65 32.31
CA VAL A 16 10.66 19.31 31.24
C VAL A 16 10.76 17.80 31.02
N ARG A 17 10.81 17.01 32.12
CA ARG A 17 10.93 15.55 32.01
C ARG A 17 9.64 14.94 31.47
N THR A 18 8.52 15.31 32.06
CA THR A 18 7.20 14.88 31.61
C THR A 18 6.98 15.27 30.15
N GLY A 19 7.39 16.49 29.75
CA GLY A 19 7.34 16.95 28.38
C GLY A 19 8.18 16.10 27.42
N LEU A 20 9.44 15.79 27.79
CA LEU A 20 10.31 14.94 26.96
C LEU A 20 9.76 13.52 26.80
N THR A 21 9.23 12.92 27.87
CA THR A 21 8.68 11.56 27.84
C THR A 21 7.41 11.50 27.01
N LEU A 22 6.52 12.49 27.18
CA LEU A 22 5.30 12.60 26.39
C LEU A 22 5.65 12.79 24.92
N ALA A 23 6.58 13.71 24.59
CA ALA A 23 7.02 13.95 23.22
C ALA A 23 7.62 12.69 22.57
N GLY A 24 8.47 11.94 23.28
CA GLY A 24 9.04 10.69 22.77
C GLY A 24 7.97 9.63 22.46
N ILE A 25 7.01 9.45 23.38
CA ILE A 25 5.88 8.52 23.18
C ILE A 25 4.99 8.99 22.03
N SER A 26 4.63 10.27 21.98
CA SER A 26 3.79 10.85 20.93
C SER A 26 4.42 10.71 19.55
N ILE A 27 5.72 10.97 19.40
CA ILE A 27 6.43 10.80 18.12
C ILE A 27 6.43 9.33 17.69
N GLY A 28 6.69 8.41 18.61
CA GLY A 28 6.66 6.97 18.33
C GLY A 28 5.27 6.50 17.86
N ILE A 29 4.21 6.87 18.59
CA ILE A 29 2.83 6.53 18.24
C ILE A 29 2.44 7.19 16.91
N ALA A 30 2.78 8.47 16.71
CA ALA A 30 2.47 9.19 15.48
C ALA A 30 3.13 8.55 14.26
N ALA A 31 4.40 8.15 14.36
CA ALA A 31 5.11 7.45 13.28
C ALA A 31 4.44 6.12 12.92
N VAL A 32 4.03 5.34 13.92
CA VAL A 32 3.33 4.07 13.72
C VAL A 32 1.96 4.27 13.08
N VAL A 33 1.16 5.19 13.63
CA VAL A 33 -0.18 5.50 13.10
C VAL A 33 -0.08 6.04 11.67
N ALA A 34 0.91 6.89 11.38
CA ALA A 34 1.16 7.41 10.05
C ALA A 34 1.53 6.28 9.07
N LEU A 35 2.45 5.39 9.44
CA LEU A 35 2.88 4.28 8.59
C LEU A 35 1.74 3.29 8.32
N VAL A 36 1.00 2.88 9.36
CA VAL A 36 -0.14 1.96 9.24
C VAL A 36 -1.29 2.62 8.47
N GLY A 37 -1.56 3.90 8.73
CA GLY A 37 -2.57 4.69 8.04
C GLY A 37 -2.25 4.83 6.55
N MET A 38 -1.00 5.13 6.22
CA MET A 38 -0.51 5.20 4.84
C MET A 38 -0.63 3.85 4.14
N SER A 39 -0.23 2.75 4.80
CA SER A 39 -0.34 1.39 4.26
C SER A 39 -1.79 1.02 3.93
N ARG A 40 -2.74 1.28 4.86
CA ARG A 40 -4.18 1.03 4.64
C ARG A 40 -4.77 1.95 3.59
N GLY A 41 -4.37 3.23 3.59
CA GLY A 41 -4.81 4.22 2.60
C GLY A 41 -4.38 3.83 1.19
N PHE A 42 -3.14 3.38 1.02
CA PHE A 42 -2.62 2.87 -0.24
C PHE A 42 -3.39 1.63 -0.70
N GLN A 43 -3.64 0.66 0.18
CA GLN A 43 -4.41 -0.54 -0.15
C GLN A 43 -5.83 -0.19 -0.64
N LYS A 44 -6.53 0.69 0.09
CA LYS A 44 -7.89 1.13 -0.29
C LYS A 44 -7.90 1.95 -1.57
N GLY A 45 -6.92 2.85 -1.75
CA GLY A 45 -6.80 3.64 -2.98
C GLY A 45 -6.55 2.77 -4.21
N TRP A 46 -5.78 1.68 -4.04
CA TRP A 46 -5.58 0.70 -5.11
C TRP A 46 -6.86 -0.07 -5.45
N GLU A 47 -7.55 -0.57 -4.43
CA GLU A 47 -8.81 -1.32 -4.59
C GLU A 47 -9.84 -0.48 -5.34
N VAL A 48 -10.07 0.76 -4.90
CA VAL A 48 -11.00 1.69 -5.55
C VAL A 48 -10.61 1.95 -7.01
N GLY A 49 -9.32 2.11 -7.31
CA GLY A 49 -8.84 2.34 -8.67
C GLY A 49 -9.06 1.14 -9.60
N LEU A 50 -8.77 -0.08 -9.15
CA LEU A 50 -9.01 -1.29 -9.94
C LEU A 50 -10.51 -1.59 -10.13
N THR A 51 -11.33 -1.38 -9.10
CA THR A 51 -12.80 -1.51 -9.24
C THR A 51 -13.36 -0.44 -10.19
N ALA A 52 -12.82 0.78 -10.16
CA ALA A 52 -13.18 1.83 -11.13
C ALA A 52 -12.80 1.46 -12.57
N ARG A 53 -11.78 0.61 -12.77
CA ARG A 53 -11.44 0.03 -14.08
C ARG A 53 -12.40 -1.11 -14.51
N GLY A 54 -13.37 -1.48 -13.68
CA GLY A 54 -14.26 -2.60 -13.93
C GLY A 54 -13.49 -3.92 -14.08
N THR A 55 -12.38 -4.05 -13.34
CA THR A 55 -11.62 -5.30 -13.20
C THR A 55 -12.13 -5.98 -11.94
N ASP A 56 -12.60 -7.23 -12.05
CA ASP A 56 -13.11 -8.01 -10.92
C ASP A 56 -12.03 -8.97 -10.39
N LEU A 57 -11.25 -9.53 -11.31
CA LEU A 57 -10.17 -10.47 -11.02
C LEU A 57 -8.88 -10.03 -11.71
N VAL A 58 -7.77 -10.23 -11.00
CA VAL A 58 -6.42 -10.05 -11.55
C VAL A 58 -5.73 -11.42 -11.54
N ILE A 59 -5.18 -11.80 -12.68
CA ILE A 59 -4.45 -13.04 -12.85
C ILE A 59 -2.99 -12.71 -13.12
N SER A 60 -2.08 -13.24 -12.31
CA SER A 60 -0.63 -13.03 -12.45
C SER A 60 0.14 -14.33 -12.26
N SER A 61 1.44 -14.34 -12.59
CA SER A 61 2.30 -15.51 -12.32
C SER A 61 2.36 -15.83 -10.83
N LYS A 62 2.58 -17.11 -10.48
CA LYS A 62 2.93 -17.49 -9.11
C LYS A 62 4.34 -16.97 -8.75
N GLY A 63 4.40 -16.04 -7.79
CA GLY A 63 5.63 -15.41 -7.26
C GLY A 63 5.36 -13.94 -6.96
N GLY A 64 5.36 -13.52 -5.70
CA GLY A 64 4.79 -12.23 -5.32
C GLY A 64 5.76 -11.05 -5.36
N SER A 65 6.52 -10.95 -6.44
CA SER A 65 7.28 -9.73 -6.76
C SER A 65 6.32 -8.58 -7.16
N LEU A 66 6.78 -7.32 -7.02
CA LEU A 66 6.05 -6.15 -7.51
C LEU A 66 5.81 -6.21 -9.03
N THR A 67 6.74 -6.83 -9.77
CA THR A 67 6.59 -7.21 -11.18
C THR A 67 6.51 -8.73 -11.25
N PRO A 68 5.31 -9.31 -11.45
CA PRO A 68 5.16 -10.75 -11.62
C PRO A 68 6.01 -11.23 -12.79
N LYS A 69 6.50 -12.49 -12.73
CA LYS A 69 7.28 -13.06 -13.82
C LYS A 69 6.44 -13.06 -15.11
N PRO A 70 7.01 -12.64 -16.24
CA PRO A 70 6.30 -12.70 -17.50
C PRO A 70 5.96 -14.15 -17.86
N PHE A 71 4.78 -14.33 -18.46
CA PHE A 71 4.27 -15.58 -19.00
C PHE A 71 3.68 -15.34 -20.40
N ASN A 72 3.41 -16.42 -21.11
CA ASN A 72 2.96 -16.35 -22.49
C ASN A 72 1.53 -15.77 -22.60
N ALA A 73 1.32 -14.81 -23.50
CA ALA A 73 0.01 -14.18 -23.69
C ALA A 73 -1.08 -15.15 -24.15
N SER A 74 -0.74 -16.30 -24.74
CA SER A 74 -1.72 -17.35 -25.11
C SER A 74 -2.51 -17.89 -23.91
N LEU A 75 -2.02 -17.71 -22.67
CA LEU A 75 -2.80 -18.05 -21.48
C LEU A 75 -4.05 -17.18 -21.34
N ARG A 76 -4.03 -15.94 -21.83
CA ARG A 76 -5.18 -15.04 -21.82
C ARG A 76 -6.34 -15.62 -22.62
N ASP A 77 -6.08 -16.18 -23.80
CA ASP A 77 -7.14 -16.71 -24.67
C ASP A 77 -7.79 -17.95 -24.05
N ARG A 78 -6.99 -18.83 -23.45
CA ARG A 78 -7.49 -19.98 -22.67
C ARG A 78 -8.37 -19.55 -21.50
N ILE A 79 -8.01 -18.44 -20.84
CA ILE A 79 -8.81 -17.89 -19.74
C ILE A 79 -10.11 -17.26 -20.29
N ALA A 80 -10.05 -16.57 -21.42
CA ALA A 80 -11.23 -15.93 -22.03
C ALA A 80 -12.33 -16.94 -22.40
N GLU A 81 -11.98 -18.20 -22.68
CA GLU A 81 -12.94 -19.28 -22.98
C GLU A 81 -13.69 -19.83 -21.75
N ILE A 82 -13.29 -19.45 -20.52
CA ILE A 82 -13.90 -19.99 -19.29
C ILE A 82 -15.30 -19.39 -19.07
N PRO A 83 -16.34 -20.21 -18.87
CA PRO A 83 -17.69 -19.71 -18.59
C PRO A 83 -17.74 -18.83 -17.34
N GLY A 84 -18.36 -17.66 -17.48
CA GLY A 84 -18.47 -16.64 -16.41
C GLY A 84 -17.54 -15.44 -16.60
N ILE A 85 -16.60 -15.52 -17.55
CA ILE A 85 -15.73 -14.39 -17.91
C ILE A 85 -16.41 -13.58 -19.03
N ALA A 86 -16.57 -12.28 -18.81
CA ALA A 86 -17.18 -11.35 -19.76
C ALA A 86 -16.14 -10.70 -20.69
N ALA A 87 -14.96 -10.36 -20.16
CA ALA A 87 -13.86 -9.81 -20.94
C ALA A 87 -12.52 -10.06 -20.26
N THR A 88 -11.46 -10.15 -21.05
CA THR A 88 -10.08 -10.24 -20.56
C THR A 88 -9.21 -9.22 -21.28
N CYS A 89 -8.28 -8.61 -20.56
CA CYS A 89 -7.30 -7.67 -21.09
C CYS A 89 -5.92 -8.13 -20.66
N ALA A 90 -5.00 -8.25 -21.61
CA ALA A 90 -3.60 -8.52 -21.32
C ALA A 90 -2.85 -7.25 -20.89
N LEU A 91 -1.99 -7.37 -19.88
CA LEU A 91 -1.13 -6.31 -19.39
C LEU A 91 0.32 -6.78 -19.22
N LEU A 92 1.24 -5.85 -19.50
CA LEU A 92 2.65 -5.98 -19.18
C LEU A 92 3.06 -4.75 -18.39
N VAL A 93 3.39 -4.96 -17.11
CA VAL A 93 3.82 -3.90 -16.20
C VAL A 93 5.30 -4.08 -15.87
N GLU A 94 6.13 -3.12 -16.25
CA GLU A 94 7.57 -3.15 -15.96
C GLU A 94 7.94 -1.92 -15.13
N ILE A 95 8.96 -2.05 -14.26
CA ILE A 95 9.53 -0.91 -13.54
C ILE A 95 10.95 -0.73 -14.08
N THR A 96 11.20 0.39 -14.75
CA THR A 96 12.51 0.71 -15.32
C THR A 96 12.82 2.20 -15.16
N SER A 97 14.06 2.58 -15.47
CA SER A 97 14.46 3.97 -15.58
C SER A 97 13.86 4.61 -16.82
N VAL A 98 13.25 5.77 -16.66
CA VAL A 98 12.76 6.60 -17.76
C VAL A 98 13.41 7.98 -17.62
N GLU A 99 14.27 8.33 -18.56
CA GLU A 99 15.14 9.52 -18.50
C GLU A 99 15.92 9.60 -17.18
N ASP A 100 15.78 10.70 -16.43
CA ASP A 100 16.46 10.95 -15.15
C ASP A 100 15.74 10.29 -13.95
N SER A 101 14.65 9.53 -14.18
CA SER A 101 13.86 8.91 -13.13
C SER A 101 14.06 7.40 -13.08
N ASP A 102 14.79 6.91 -12.07
CA ASP A 102 15.21 5.51 -11.91
C ASP A 102 14.07 4.51 -11.59
N LEU A 103 12.88 4.99 -11.21
CA LEU A 103 11.77 4.15 -10.75
C LEU A 103 10.45 4.61 -11.37
N MET A 104 10.29 4.38 -12.68
CA MET A 104 9.04 4.64 -13.39
C MET A 104 8.33 3.35 -13.76
N ILE A 105 7.02 3.33 -13.55
CA ILE A 105 6.15 2.20 -13.91
C ILE A 105 5.73 2.38 -15.36
N LEU A 106 6.10 1.43 -16.21
CA LEU A 106 5.58 1.27 -17.56
C LEU A 106 4.39 0.32 -17.52
N SER A 107 3.20 0.80 -17.84
CA SER A 107 1.97 -0.01 -17.88
C SER A 107 1.51 -0.17 -19.33
N ALA A 108 1.86 -1.29 -19.94
CA ALA A 108 1.43 -1.59 -21.29
C ALA A 108 0.16 -2.44 -21.31
N ARG A 109 -0.78 -2.08 -22.18
CA ARG A 109 -2.13 -2.65 -22.22
C ARG A 109 -2.50 -3.10 -23.63
N GLU A 110 -3.24 -4.20 -23.72
CA GLU A 110 -3.83 -4.65 -24.98
C GLU A 110 -4.69 -3.53 -25.59
N TRP A 111 -4.41 -3.19 -26.85
CA TRP A 111 -5.14 -2.12 -27.54
C TRP A 111 -6.61 -2.50 -27.74
N GLY A 112 -7.53 -1.55 -27.55
CA GLY A 112 -8.97 -1.80 -27.65
C GLY A 112 -9.57 -2.58 -26.46
N GLY A 113 -8.75 -2.99 -25.49
CA GLY A 113 -9.23 -3.57 -24.24
C GLY A 113 -9.95 -2.55 -23.36
N PHE A 114 -10.84 -3.04 -22.49
CA PHE A 114 -11.62 -2.19 -21.57
C PHE A 114 -10.77 -1.38 -20.59
N SER A 115 -9.50 -1.75 -20.42
CA SER A 115 -8.54 -1.05 -19.56
C SER A 115 -8.17 0.34 -20.08
N TRP A 116 -8.40 0.64 -21.36
CA TRP A 116 -8.22 1.98 -21.93
C TRP A 116 -9.41 2.90 -21.68
N SER A 117 -10.63 2.35 -21.67
CA SER A 117 -11.88 3.12 -21.58
C SER A 117 -12.08 3.84 -20.26
N ASN A 118 -11.43 3.36 -19.19
CA ASN A 118 -11.56 3.94 -17.85
C ASN A 118 -10.54 5.05 -17.57
N LEU A 119 -9.60 5.29 -18.48
CA LEU A 119 -8.64 6.38 -18.36
C LEU A 119 -9.31 7.70 -18.74
N LYS A 120 -9.52 8.58 -17.77
CA LYS A 120 -10.09 9.90 -18.02
C LYS A 120 -9.03 10.80 -18.62
N LEU A 121 -9.22 11.21 -19.87
CA LEU A 121 -8.36 12.17 -20.54
C LEU A 121 -8.46 13.55 -19.87
N ILE A 122 -7.31 14.13 -19.52
CA ILE A 122 -7.21 15.50 -19.00
C ILE A 122 -6.74 16.45 -20.09
N SER A 123 -5.73 16.06 -20.85
CA SER A 123 -5.13 16.88 -21.90
C SER A 123 -4.61 16.02 -23.04
N GLY A 124 -4.63 16.58 -24.26
CA GLY A 124 -4.15 15.90 -25.46
C GLY A 124 -5.17 14.93 -26.04
N ARG A 125 -4.73 13.72 -26.38
CA ARG A 125 -5.55 12.64 -26.93
C ARG A 125 -5.06 11.27 -26.48
N MET A 126 -5.90 10.26 -26.67
CA MET A 126 -5.45 8.87 -26.61
C MET A 126 -4.64 8.51 -27.87
N PRO A 127 -3.83 7.43 -27.82
CA PRO A 127 -3.26 6.83 -29.03
C PRO A 127 -4.37 6.45 -30.02
N GLN A 128 -4.07 6.39 -31.31
CA GLN A 128 -5.04 6.05 -32.36
C GLN A 128 -5.06 4.56 -32.65
N ASN A 129 -3.93 3.89 -32.49
CA ASN A 129 -3.77 2.46 -32.72
C ASN A 129 -2.71 1.86 -31.79
N GLY A 130 -2.65 0.53 -31.73
CA GLY A 130 -1.70 -0.21 -30.90
C GLY A 130 -0.26 -0.18 -31.39
N GLU A 131 0.03 0.38 -32.55
CA GLU A 131 1.39 0.44 -33.13
C GLU A 131 1.99 1.86 -33.13
N GLU A 132 1.19 2.86 -32.76
CA GLU A 132 1.61 4.25 -32.69
C GLU A 132 2.72 4.38 -31.64
N GLN A 133 3.84 5.02 -32.01
CA GLN A 133 4.96 5.33 -31.11
C GLN A 133 4.61 6.49 -30.19
N ALA A 134 3.53 6.31 -29.44
CA ALA A 134 2.93 7.31 -28.59
C ALA A 134 2.67 6.74 -27.20
N VAL A 135 2.89 7.58 -26.19
CA VAL A 135 2.57 7.24 -24.81
C VAL A 135 1.62 8.26 -24.21
N VAL A 136 0.90 7.80 -23.20
CA VAL A 136 0.06 8.63 -22.37
C VAL A 136 0.62 8.61 -20.95
N LEU A 137 0.74 9.78 -20.33
CA LEU A 137 1.24 9.88 -18.97
C LEU A 137 0.08 9.94 -17.99
N GLY A 138 0.19 9.21 -16.88
CA GLY A 138 -0.61 9.51 -15.70
C GLY A 138 -0.31 10.91 -15.16
N THR A 139 -1.27 11.52 -14.46
CA THR A 139 -1.10 12.87 -13.86
C THR A 139 0.18 13.02 -13.04
N THR A 140 0.41 12.12 -12.07
CA THR A 140 1.60 12.12 -11.22
C THR A 140 2.88 11.84 -12.03
N ALA A 141 2.82 10.94 -13.01
CA ALA A 141 3.95 10.65 -13.90
C ALA A 141 4.36 11.89 -14.71
N ALA A 142 3.40 12.63 -15.24
CA ALA A 142 3.65 13.88 -15.97
C ALA A 142 4.29 14.95 -15.08
N GLU A 143 3.89 15.04 -13.81
CA GLU A 143 4.48 15.96 -12.82
C GLU A 143 5.92 15.56 -12.44
N ILE A 144 6.17 14.27 -12.18
CA ILE A 144 7.49 13.74 -11.82
C ILE A 144 8.49 13.95 -12.97
N LEU A 145 8.10 13.55 -14.17
CA LEU A 145 8.92 13.68 -15.37
C LEU A 145 8.97 15.12 -15.91
N LYS A 146 8.12 16.02 -15.40
CA LYS A 146 7.95 17.40 -15.85
C LYS A 146 7.66 17.51 -17.36
N LYS A 147 6.90 16.55 -17.90
CA LYS A 147 6.55 16.47 -19.33
C LYS A 147 5.12 16.92 -19.59
N LYS A 148 4.90 17.46 -20.78
CA LYS A 148 3.59 17.87 -21.30
C LYS A 148 3.24 17.11 -22.57
N VAL A 149 1.98 17.25 -22.98
CA VAL A 149 1.54 16.75 -24.28
C VAL A 149 2.36 17.40 -25.39
N GLY A 150 2.97 16.57 -26.23
CA GLY A 150 3.84 16.98 -27.33
C GLY A 150 5.33 16.72 -27.08
N ASP A 151 5.73 16.60 -25.82
CA ASP A 151 7.13 16.40 -25.47
C ASP A 151 7.61 14.98 -25.81
N PRO A 152 8.89 14.80 -26.21
CA PRO A 152 9.50 13.50 -26.31
C PRO A 152 9.82 12.94 -24.93
N ILE A 153 9.74 11.62 -24.81
CA ILE A 153 10.14 10.85 -23.65
C ILE A 153 11.00 9.68 -24.10
N GLN A 154 12.18 9.56 -23.49
CA GLN A 154 13.08 8.45 -23.78
C GLN A 154 12.79 7.28 -22.84
N ILE A 155 12.44 6.13 -23.43
CA ILE A 155 12.22 4.87 -22.72
C ILE A 155 13.16 3.85 -23.33
N GLU A 156 14.10 3.33 -22.52
CA GLU A 156 15.19 2.48 -23.00
C GLU A 156 15.96 3.15 -24.15
N THR A 157 15.95 2.55 -25.35
CA THR A 157 16.61 3.06 -26.56
C THR A 157 15.66 3.79 -27.50
N ALA A 158 14.37 3.89 -27.19
CA ALA A 158 13.38 4.52 -28.05
C ALA A 158 12.93 5.89 -27.53
N GLU A 159 12.81 6.84 -28.46
CA GLU A 159 12.18 8.13 -28.22
C GLU A 159 10.71 8.04 -28.62
N LEU A 160 9.82 8.21 -27.64
CA LEU A 160 8.38 8.18 -27.84
C LEU A 160 7.78 9.56 -27.62
N LYS A 161 6.61 9.82 -28.22
CA LYS A 161 5.94 11.11 -28.04
C LYS A 161 4.82 11.01 -27.00
N VAL A 162 4.77 11.97 -26.08
CA VAL A 162 3.65 12.11 -25.15
C VAL A 162 2.46 12.69 -25.90
N VAL A 163 1.40 11.90 -26.12
CA VAL A 163 0.20 12.35 -26.85
C VAL A 163 -0.96 12.77 -25.95
N GLY A 164 -0.91 12.40 -24.68
CA GLY A 164 -1.96 12.73 -23.73
C GLY A 164 -1.54 12.60 -22.27
N ILE A 165 -2.31 13.23 -21.40
CA ILE A 165 -2.24 13.08 -19.95
C ILE A 165 -3.60 12.55 -19.47
N VAL A 166 -3.58 11.48 -18.68
CA VAL A 166 -4.78 10.80 -18.18
C VAL A 166 -4.79 10.68 -16.67
N LYS A 167 -5.98 10.46 -16.14
CA LYS A 167 -6.23 10.04 -14.76
C LYS A 167 -6.91 8.69 -14.76
N GLY A 168 -6.24 7.69 -14.23
CA GLY A 168 -6.74 6.32 -14.12
C GLY A 168 -7.57 6.09 -12.85
N GLY A 169 -7.38 6.92 -11.82
CA GLY A 169 -8.11 6.81 -10.56
C GLY A 169 -7.48 5.82 -9.58
N ALA A 170 -6.53 4.99 -10.02
CA ALA A 170 -5.58 4.29 -9.15
C ALA A 170 -4.27 5.07 -9.05
N LEU A 171 -3.66 5.10 -7.86
CA LEU A 171 -2.38 5.78 -7.63
C LEU A 171 -1.27 5.27 -8.58
N VAL A 172 -1.26 3.98 -8.87
CA VAL A 172 -0.28 3.40 -9.80
C VAL A 172 -0.52 3.77 -11.24
N GLU A 173 -1.78 3.95 -11.67
CA GLU A 173 -2.03 4.41 -13.03
C GLU A 173 -1.63 5.87 -13.20
N ASP A 174 -1.98 6.70 -12.22
CA ASP A 174 -1.64 8.12 -12.20
C ASP A 174 -0.12 8.33 -12.14
N GLY A 175 0.62 7.39 -11.53
CA GLY A 175 2.10 7.37 -11.50
C GLY A 175 2.78 6.60 -12.63
N SER A 176 2.04 6.08 -13.62
CA SER A 176 2.60 5.25 -14.70
C SER A 176 2.69 5.97 -16.05
N VAL A 177 3.63 5.51 -16.88
CA VAL A 177 3.64 5.75 -18.32
C VAL A 177 2.82 4.64 -18.98
N ILE A 178 1.74 5.00 -19.67
CA ILE A 178 0.80 4.06 -20.28
C ILE A 178 1.03 4.02 -21.79
N LEU A 179 1.20 2.81 -22.33
CA LEU A 179 1.44 2.58 -23.74
C LEU A 179 0.79 1.28 -24.23
N SER A 180 0.85 1.02 -25.54
CA SER A 180 0.32 -0.24 -26.08
C SER A 180 1.21 -1.43 -25.71
N LEU A 181 0.57 -2.59 -25.49
CA LEU A 181 1.26 -3.84 -25.17
C LEU A 181 2.30 -4.20 -26.25
N GLY A 182 1.91 -4.11 -27.51
CA GLY A 182 2.80 -4.42 -28.63
C GLY A 182 4.02 -3.51 -28.73
N LEU A 183 3.89 -2.23 -28.34
CA LEU A 183 5.01 -1.31 -28.31
C LEU A 183 6.00 -1.68 -27.20
N LEU A 184 5.53 -1.91 -25.97
CA LEU A 184 6.42 -2.27 -24.86
C LEU A 184 7.13 -3.61 -25.09
N GLN A 185 6.43 -4.62 -25.61
CA GLN A 185 7.02 -5.93 -25.93
C GLN A 185 8.15 -5.81 -26.95
N LYS A 186 8.02 -4.91 -27.95
CA LYS A 186 9.08 -4.61 -28.92
C LYS A 186 10.27 -3.92 -28.26
N LEU A 187 10.02 -2.97 -27.36
CA LEU A 187 11.07 -2.24 -26.64
C LEU A 187 11.89 -3.15 -25.72
N LEU A 188 11.23 -4.06 -25.01
CA LEU A 188 11.87 -4.99 -24.07
C LEU A 188 12.39 -6.27 -24.73
N ALA A 189 12.37 -6.37 -26.06
CA ALA A 189 12.71 -7.57 -26.82
C ALA A 189 12.05 -8.86 -26.27
N SER A 190 10.83 -8.73 -25.74
CA SER A 190 10.10 -9.77 -25.03
C SER A 190 8.78 -10.07 -25.75
N PRO A 191 8.84 -10.71 -26.94
CA PRO A 191 7.65 -10.93 -27.74
C PRO A 191 6.71 -11.89 -27.03
N ASN A 192 5.41 -11.57 -27.09
CA ASN A 192 4.33 -12.42 -26.57
C ASN A 192 4.39 -12.70 -25.05
N GLN A 193 5.07 -11.83 -24.29
CA GLN A 193 5.15 -11.90 -22.84
C GLN A 193 4.23 -10.88 -22.16
N ILE A 194 3.49 -11.33 -21.15
CA ILE A 194 2.59 -10.53 -20.30
C ILE A 194 2.80 -10.94 -18.84
N ASN A 195 2.49 -10.09 -17.88
CA ASN A 195 2.64 -10.45 -16.46
C ASN A 195 1.37 -10.32 -15.63
N ALA A 196 0.33 -9.72 -16.21
CA ALA A 196 -0.99 -9.66 -15.62
C ALA A 196 -2.07 -9.79 -16.68
N ILE A 197 -3.21 -10.38 -16.29
CA ILE A 197 -4.44 -10.38 -17.06
C ILE A 197 -5.52 -9.80 -16.16
N ASP A 198 -6.10 -8.69 -16.59
CA ASP A 198 -7.30 -8.14 -15.97
C ASP A 198 -8.51 -8.87 -16.53
N VAL A 199 -9.37 -9.36 -15.66
CA VAL A 199 -10.56 -10.12 -16.01
C VAL A 199 -11.79 -9.43 -15.45
N ARG A 200 -12.78 -9.26 -16.33
CA ARG A 200 -14.13 -8.83 -16.00
C ARG A 200 -15.06 -10.03 -16.01
N VAL A 201 -15.83 -10.17 -14.96
CA VAL A 201 -16.77 -11.27 -14.76
C VAL A 201 -18.17 -10.84 -15.18
N THR A 202 -19.05 -11.79 -15.49
CA THR A 202 -20.45 -11.51 -15.83
C THR A 202 -21.15 -10.71 -14.71
N PRO A 203 -21.88 -9.63 -15.04
CA PRO A 203 -22.60 -8.84 -14.04
C PRO A 203 -23.55 -9.70 -13.18
N GLY A 204 -23.57 -9.44 -11.86
CA GLY A 204 -24.42 -10.18 -10.92
C GLY A 204 -23.83 -11.48 -10.37
N THR A 205 -22.54 -11.74 -10.63
CA THR A 205 -21.84 -12.89 -10.05
C THR A 205 -21.65 -12.69 -8.55
N THR A 206 -22.10 -13.67 -7.76
CA THR A 206 -21.97 -13.65 -6.28
C THR A 206 -20.54 -13.99 -5.83
N GLU A 207 -20.17 -13.65 -4.60
CA GLU A 207 -18.86 -13.99 -4.04
C GLU A 207 -18.57 -15.50 -4.03
N ALA A 208 -19.60 -16.34 -3.86
CA ALA A 208 -19.45 -17.79 -3.91
C ALA A 208 -19.06 -18.26 -5.33
N GLN A 209 -19.79 -17.76 -6.34
CA GLN A 209 -19.50 -18.05 -7.75
C GLN A 209 -18.13 -17.50 -8.18
N MET A 210 -17.73 -16.34 -7.64
CA MET A 210 -16.40 -15.76 -7.88
C MET A 210 -15.30 -16.67 -7.35
N ARG A 211 -15.46 -17.21 -6.13
CA ARG A 211 -14.50 -18.17 -5.53
C ARG A 211 -14.41 -19.45 -6.35
N ASP A 212 -15.54 -19.99 -6.79
CA ASP A 212 -15.56 -21.17 -7.66
C ASP A 212 -14.89 -20.91 -9.01
N LEU A 213 -15.08 -19.73 -9.60
CA LEU A 213 -14.43 -19.32 -10.83
C LEU A 213 -12.91 -19.22 -10.66
N ILE A 214 -12.44 -18.59 -9.57
CA ILE A 214 -11.01 -18.53 -9.22
C ILE A 214 -10.43 -19.95 -9.11
N GLN A 215 -11.11 -20.87 -8.43
CA GLN A 215 -10.65 -22.25 -8.28
C GLN A 215 -10.60 -22.98 -9.63
N LYS A 216 -11.59 -22.79 -10.49
CA LYS A 216 -11.59 -23.34 -11.86
C LYS A 216 -10.40 -22.82 -12.68
N ILE A 217 -10.16 -21.51 -12.68
CA ILE A 217 -9.02 -20.89 -13.39
C ILE A 217 -7.70 -21.49 -12.89
N GLN A 218 -7.52 -21.58 -11.58
CA GLN A 218 -6.30 -22.13 -10.97
C GLN A 218 -6.10 -23.63 -11.26
N THR A 219 -7.19 -24.37 -11.48
CA THR A 219 -7.13 -25.81 -11.83
C THR A 219 -6.78 -26.02 -13.31
N GLN A 220 -7.33 -25.19 -14.20
CA GLN A 220 -7.07 -25.27 -15.64
C GLN A 220 -5.73 -24.65 -16.05
N VAL A 221 -5.26 -23.66 -15.29
CA VAL A 221 -4.00 -22.95 -15.52
C VAL A 221 -3.20 -22.91 -14.21
N PRO A 222 -2.52 -24.01 -13.84
CA PRO A 222 -1.81 -24.12 -12.56
C PRO A 222 -0.59 -23.20 -12.44
N GLU A 223 -0.12 -22.62 -13.54
CA GLU A 223 1.02 -21.69 -13.59
C GLU A 223 0.67 -20.28 -13.09
N VAL A 224 -0.61 -19.90 -13.16
CA VAL A 224 -1.08 -18.58 -12.78
C VAL A 224 -1.81 -18.61 -11.45
N ARG A 225 -1.96 -17.43 -10.86
CA ARG A 225 -2.74 -17.18 -9.66
C ARG A 225 -3.81 -16.16 -9.99
N ALA A 226 -5.06 -16.60 -9.99
CA ALA A 226 -6.22 -15.71 -10.01
C ALA A 226 -6.54 -15.25 -8.57
N VAL A 227 -6.74 -13.95 -8.39
CA VAL A 227 -7.15 -13.33 -7.13
C VAL A 227 -8.12 -12.19 -7.41
N THR A 228 -8.94 -11.87 -6.43
CA THR A 228 -9.78 -10.66 -6.46
C THR A 228 -8.90 -9.42 -6.38
N VAL A 229 -9.43 -8.28 -6.82
CA VAL A 229 -8.77 -6.97 -6.65
C VAL A 229 -8.39 -6.69 -5.20
N ALA A 230 -9.27 -6.99 -4.25
CA ALA A 230 -9.03 -6.80 -2.83
C ALA A 230 -7.91 -7.70 -2.29
N ASP A 231 -7.84 -8.94 -2.78
CA ASP A 231 -6.84 -9.93 -2.34
C ASP A 231 -5.48 -9.81 -3.05
N HIS A 232 -5.43 -9.12 -4.19
CA HIS A 232 -4.21 -9.02 -4.98
C HIS A 232 -3.06 -8.33 -4.23
N LEU A 233 -3.34 -7.21 -3.54
CA LEU A 233 -2.32 -6.52 -2.74
C LEU A 233 -2.11 -7.15 -1.38
N SER A 234 -3.16 -7.71 -0.78
CA SER A 234 -3.07 -8.25 0.57
C SER A 234 -2.12 -9.45 0.65
N ASN A 235 -1.97 -10.17 -0.47
CA ASN A 235 -1.16 -11.38 -0.63
C ASN A 235 0.14 -11.21 -1.44
N SER A 236 0.49 -10.01 -1.92
CA SER A 236 1.77 -9.79 -2.58
C SER A 236 2.92 -9.88 -1.56
N GLU A 237 4.05 -10.50 -1.92
CA GLU A 237 5.14 -10.74 -0.97
C GLU A 237 5.83 -9.45 -0.55
N GLY A 238 5.97 -8.50 -1.49
CA GLY A 238 6.45 -7.16 -1.19
C GLY A 238 5.59 -6.45 -0.14
N PHE A 239 4.26 -6.52 -0.26
CA PHE A 239 3.37 -5.88 0.72
C PHE A 239 3.33 -6.63 2.05
N ARG A 240 3.47 -7.96 2.04
CA ARG A 240 3.65 -8.76 3.27
C ARG A 240 4.92 -8.34 4.01
N MET A 241 6.01 -8.09 3.30
CA MET A 241 7.27 -7.58 3.88
C MET A 241 7.10 -6.18 4.46
N VAL A 242 6.51 -5.24 3.71
CA VAL A 242 6.21 -3.88 4.20
C VAL A 242 5.32 -3.93 5.44
N ARG A 243 4.30 -4.80 5.45
CA ARG A 243 3.43 -5.02 6.61
C ARG A 243 4.22 -5.57 7.79
N ALA A 244 5.09 -6.55 7.57
CA ALA A 244 5.94 -7.12 8.61
C ALA A 244 6.91 -6.08 9.19
N MET A 245 7.54 -5.24 8.36
CA MET A 245 8.39 -4.13 8.79
C MET A 245 7.58 -3.07 9.56
N SER A 246 6.34 -2.80 9.14
CA SER A 246 5.43 -1.88 9.84
C SER A 246 5.07 -2.42 11.23
N TRP A 247 4.81 -3.72 11.36
CA TRP A 247 4.60 -4.35 12.67
C TRP A 247 5.86 -4.38 13.53
N GLY A 248 7.03 -4.64 12.92
CA GLY A 248 8.31 -4.59 13.61
C GLY A 248 8.64 -3.21 14.17
N THR A 249 8.47 -2.16 13.37
CA THR A 249 8.63 -0.77 13.83
C THR A 249 7.58 -0.38 14.86
N SER A 250 6.33 -0.86 14.72
CA SER A 250 5.30 -0.69 15.75
C SER A 250 5.68 -1.31 17.08
N LEU A 251 6.22 -2.52 17.07
CA LEU A 251 6.71 -3.20 18.27
C LEU A 251 7.86 -2.43 18.91
N LEU A 252 8.82 -1.95 18.11
CA LEU A 252 9.92 -1.12 18.60
C LEU A 252 9.42 0.19 19.23
N ALA A 253 8.45 0.86 18.60
CA ALA A 253 7.86 2.08 19.14
C ALA A 253 7.15 1.82 20.49
N VAL A 254 6.41 0.71 20.61
CA VAL A 254 5.80 0.29 21.88
C VAL A 254 6.88 0.03 22.93
N LEU A 255 7.96 -0.67 22.59
CA LEU A 255 9.06 -0.93 23.52
C LEU A 255 9.74 0.35 24.01
N VAL A 256 10.03 1.30 23.11
CA VAL A 256 10.60 2.60 23.49
C VAL A 256 9.65 3.37 24.40
N GLY A 257 8.34 3.35 24.10
CA GLY A 257 7.32 3.96 24.94
C GLY A 257 7.26 3.34 26.34
N VAL A 258 7.24 2.01 26.42
CA VAL A 258 7.26 1.26 27.69
C VAL A 258 8.51 1.59 28.50
N LEU A 259 9.69 1.63 27.87
CA LEU A 259 10.95 1.99 28.55
C LEU A 259 10.94 3.44 29.04
N GLY A 260 10.39 4.38 28.27
CA GLY A 260 10.24 5.78 28.66
C GLY A 260 9.32 5.97 29.88
N VAL A 261 8.17 5.30 29.86
CA VAL A 261 7.24 5.29 31.01
C VAL A 261 7.89 4.61 32.21
N MET A 262 8.55 3.47 32.02
CA MET A 262 9.21 2.72 33.08
C MET A 262 10.31 3.56 33.75
N ASN A 263 11.18 4.22 32.98
CA ASN A 263 12.23 5.08 33.53
C ASN A 263 11.65 6.23 34.38
N THR A 264 10.55 6.82 33.91
CA THR A 264 9.85 7.89 34.62
C THR A 264 9.20 7.39 35.90
N MET A 265 8.59 6.20 35.84
CA MET A 265 7.97 5.54 36.99
C MET A 265 8.98 5.17 38.07
N LEU A 266 10.07 4.52 37.67
CA LEU A 266 11.16 4.16 38.59
C LEU A 266 11.64 5.39 39.34
N MET A 267 11.85 6.49 38.63
CA MET A 267 12.30 7.73 39.25
C MET A 267 11.25 8.34 40.19
N THR A 268 9.97 8.34 39.80
CA THR A 268 8.87 8.84 40.65
C THR A 268 8.73 8.03 41.93
N VAL A 269 8.88 6.70 41.84
CA VAL A 269 8.86 5.79 43.00
C VAL A 269 10.06 6.04 43.90
N PHE A 270 11.26 6.18 43.34
CA PHE A 270 12.47 6.48 44.11
C PHE A 270 12.37 7.80 44.89
N GLU A 271 11.82 8.84 44.25
CA GLU A 271 11.59 10.14 44.88
C GLU A 271 10.56 10.10 46.01
N ARG A 272 9.60 9.17 45.98
CA ARG A 272 8.54 9.00 47.00
C ARG A 272 8.78 7.84 47.97
N THR A 273 9.98 7.27 48.00
CA THR A 273 10.33 6.16 48.91
C THR A 273 10.00 6.47 50.37
N HIS A 274 10.32 7.67 50.85
CA HIS A 274 10.01 8.09 52.21
C HIS A 274 8.50 8.16 52.48
N GLU A 275 7.71 8.63 51.51
CA GLU A 275 6.23 8.65 51.62
C GLU A 275 5.65 7.23 51.65
N ILE A 276 6.20 6.32 50.84
CA ILE A 276 5.82 4.89 50.84
C ILE A 276 6.12 4.25 52.19
N CYS A 277 7.27 4.55 52.80
CA CYS A 277 7.64 4.08 54.13
C CYS A 277 6.67 4.60 55.22
N VAL A 278 6.25 5.86 55.16
CA VAL A 278 5.25 6.42 56.08
C VAL A 278 3.89 5.73 55.91
N LEU A 279 3.44 5.48 54.67
CA LEU A 279 2.18 4.78 54.42
C LEU A 279 2.20 3.33 54.96
N LEU A 280 3.34 2.64 54.82
CA LEU A 280 3.54 1.31 55.42
C LEU A 280 3.51 1.38 56.96
N ALA A 281 4.14 2.40 57.57
CA ALA A 281 4.14 2.59 59.02
C ALA A 281 2.74 2.88 59.59
N VAL A 282 1.87 3.54 58.81
CA VAL A 282 0.46 3.81 59.17
C VAL A 282 -0.46 2.60 58.90
N GLY A 283 0.09 1.48 58.40
CA GLY A 283 -0.64 0.20 58.26
C GLY A 283 -1.21 -0.07 56.87
N TRP A 284 -0.78 0.64 55.82
CA TRP A 284 -1.15 0.28 54.45
C TRP A 284 -0.54 -1.07 54.05
N THR A 285 -1.33 -1.92 53.40
CA THR A 285 -0.83 -3.19 52.86
C THR A 285 -0.03 -2.98 51.58
N ARG A 286 0.99 -3.82 51.34
CA ARG A 286 1.83 -3.76 50.11
C ARG A 286 1.00 -3.79 48.82
N GLY A 287 -0.07 -4.59 48.79
CA GLY A 287 -0.97 -4.67 47.64
C GLY A 287 -1.82 -3.42 47.39
N ARG A 288 -2.05 -2.57 48.42
CA ARG A 288 -2.71 -1.27 48.27
C ARG A 288 -1.77 -0.23 47.68
N ILE A 289 -0.50 -0.28 48.04
CA ILE A 289 0.56 0.59 47.50
C ILE A 289 0.84 0.24 46.03
N ILE A 290 0.96 -1.05 45.69
CA ILE A 290 1.14 -1.49 44.30
C ILE A 290 -0.04 -1.05 43.43
N ARG A 291 -1.28 -1.21 43.91
CA ARG A 291 -2.47 -0.71 43.18
C ARG A 291 -2.44 0.79 42.99
N MET A 292 -2.05 1.56 44.00
CA MET A 292 -1.90 3.01 43.89
C MET A 292 -0.90 3.42 42.80
N VAL A 293 0.28 2.80 42.77
CA VAL A 293 1.30 3.05 41.74
C VAL A 293 0.79 2.63 40.36
N LEU A 294 0.13 1.47 40.23
CA LEU A 294 -0.45 1.03 38.96
C LEU A 294 -1.52 2.00 38.43
N TYR A 295 -2.36 2.57 39.30
CA TYR A 295 -3.33 3.58 38.90
C TYR A 295 -2.66 4.89 38.49
N GLU A 296 -1.59 5.31 39.18
CA GLU A 296 -0.80 6.48 38.78
C GLU A 296 -0.17 6.26 37.39
N SER A 297 0.34 5.07 37.11
CA SER A 297 0.85 4.67 35.79
C SER A 297 -0.21 4.62 34.71
N ALA A 298 -1.38 4.05 35.00
CA ALA A 298 -2.47 3.97 34.04
C ALA A 298 -2.99 5.36 33.65
N LEU A 299 -3.07 6.28 34.61
CA LEU A 299 -3.44 7.68 34.34
C LEU A 299 -2.37 8.38 33.51
N LEU A 300 -1.09 8.17 33.83
CA LEU A 300 0.03 8.72 33.06
C LEU A 300 0.11 8.21 31.63
N GLY A 301 -0.25 6.95 31.39
CA GLY A 301 -0.31 6.38 30.04
C GLY A 301 -1.58 6.75 29.26
N PHE A 302 -2.62 7.25 29.92
CA PHE A 302 -3.86 7.70 29.28
C PHE A 302 -3.76 9.15 28.75
N PHE A 303 -2.90 9.98 29.37
CA PHE A 303 -2.60 11.34 28.94
C PHE A 303 -1.44 11.37 27.93
#